data_AF-A0A961VC43-F1
#
_entry.id   AF-A0A961VC43-F1
#
_cell.length_a   1.000
_cell.length_b   1.000
_cell.length_c   1.000
_cell.angle_alpha   90.00
_cell.angle_beta   90.00
_cell.angle_gamma   90.00
#
_symmetry.space_group_name_H-M   'P 1'
#
loop_
_entity.id
_entity.type
_entity.pdbx_description
1 polymer ?
#
loop_
_entity_poly.entity_id
_entity_poly.type
_entity_poly.pdbx_seq_one_letter_code
_entity_poly.pdbx_strand_id
1 'polypeptide(L)' 'MPQPIDLYYWMTPNGWKITIALEEMGLPYEVHYIDIGRGAQFDPDFLKIAPNN' A
#
# COMPACT_ATOMS: atom_id res chain seq x y z
N MET A 1 -2.67 20.53 8.56
CA MET A 1 -2.37 19.75 7.34
C MET A 1 -3.12 18.43 7.46
N PRO A 2 -3.63 17.85 6.36
CA PRO A 2 -4.27 16.54 6.41
C PRO A 2 -3.28 15.47 6.91
N GLN A 3 -3.79 14.45 7.58
CA GLN A 3 -2.96 13.30 7.99
C GLN A 3 -2.45 12.56 6.74
N PRO A 4 -1.22 12.00 6.76
CA PRO A 4 -0.72 11.17 5.67
C PRO A 4 -1.61 9.96 5.41
N ILE A 5 -1.74 9.57 4.15
CA ILE A 5 -2.44 8.35 3.74
C ILE A 5 -1.53 7.15 4.02
N ASP A 6 -2.05 6.12 4.68
CA ASP A 6 -1.34 4.84 4.80
C ASP A 6 -1.45 4.03 3.50
N LEU A 7 -0.31 3.83 2.82
CA LEU A 7 -0.21 3.04 1.60
C LEU A 7 0.48 1.70 1.87
N TYR A 8 -0.30 0.62 1.91
CA TYR A 8 0.23 -0.74 1.89
C TYR A 8 0.67 -1.13 0.48
N TYR A 9 1.97 -1.31 0.28
CA TYR A 9 2.59 -1.31 -1.04
C TYR A 9 3.50 -2.52 -1.28
N TRP A 10 3.53 -2.94 -2.54
CA TRP A 10 4.62 -3.73 -3.09
C TRP A 10 4.91 -3.30 -4.53
N MET A 11 6.13 -3.57 -4.99
CA MET A 11 6.66 -3.19 -6.32
C MET A 11 6.03 -3.99 -7.47
N THR A 12 4.73 -3.80 -7.67
CA THR A 12 3.90 -4.42 -8.70
C THR A 12 3.23 -3.34 -9.56
N PRO A 13 2.77 -3.66 -10.79
CA PRO A 13 2.03 -2.70 -11.60
C PRO A 13 0.82 -2.06 -10.88
N ASN A 14 0.16 -2.79 -9.97
CA ASN A 14 -0.94 -2.23 -9.19
C ASN A 14 -0.47 -1.28 -8.09
N GLY A 15 0.64 -1.59 -7.41
CA GLY A 15 1.25 -0.68 -6.45
C GLY A 15 1.67 0.65 -7.09
N TRP A 16 2.33 0.59 -8.25
CA TRP A 16 2.80 1.79 -8.97
C TRP A 16 1.69 2.76 -9.35
N LYS A 17 0.50 2.26 -9.68
CA LYS A 17 -0.65 3.12 -10.00
C LYS A 17 -0.96 4.10 -8.87
N ILE A 18 -0.88 3.63 -7.63
CA ILE A 18 -1.27 4.42 -6.47
C ILE A 18 -0.16 5.38 -6.06
N THR A 19 1.12 4.96 -6.07
CA THR A 19 2.22 5.87 -5.79
C THR A 19 2.28 7.01 -6.80
N ILE A 20 2.18 6.72 -8.10
CA ILE A 20 2.12 7.77 -9.15
C ILE A 20 0.96 8.72 -8.90
N ALA A 21 -0.24 8.20 -8.64
CA ALA A 21 -1.40 9.04 -8.40
C ALA A 21 -1.22 9.98 -7.18
N LEU A 22 -0.66 9.47 -6.08
CA LEU A 22 -0.42 10.25 -4.87
C LEU A 22 0.61 11.36 -5.10
N GLU A 23 1.70 11.07 -5.83
CA GLU A 23 2.70 12.06 -6.22
C GLU A 23 2.09 13.15 -7.12
N GLU A 24 1.37 12.77 -8.19
CA GLU A 24 0.73 13.71 -9.12
C GLU A 24 -0.31 14.62 -8.43
N MET A 25 -0.99 14.11 -7.41
CA MET A 25 -1.95 14.87 -6.61
C MET A 25 -1.32 15.67 -5.47
N GLY A 26 -0.01 15.52 -5.22
CA GLY A 26 0.69 16.15 -4.10
C GLY A 26 0.13 15.77 -2.73
N LEU A 27 -0.40 14.55 -2.59
CA LEU A 27 -1.00 14.07 -1.34
C LEU A 27 0.07 13.41 -0.46
N PRO A 28 0.17 13.78 0.83
CA PRO A 28 1.12 13.12 1.74
C PRO A 28 0.70 11.68 2.00
N TYR A 29 1.66 10.76 2.00
CA TYR A 29 1.44 9.34 2.30
C TYR A 29 2.65 8.70 2.98
N GLU A 30 2.39 7.65 3.74
CA GLU A 30 3.39 6.77 4.34
C GLU A 30 3.31 5.38 3.72
N VAL A 31 4.46 4.77 3.47
CA VAL A 31 4.54 3.47 2.79
C VAL A 31 4.74 2.36 3.81
N HIS A 32 3.83 1.38 3.80
CA HIS A 32 3.93 0.13 4.55
C HIS A 32 4.20 -1.02 3.56
N TYR A 33 5.40 -1.60 3.60
CA TYR A 33 5.76 -2.66 2.65
C TYR A 33 5.11 -4.00 3.00
N ILE A 34 4.43 -4.60 2.02
CA ILE A 34 3.88 -5.96 2.10
C ILE A 34 4.62 -6.84 1.10
N ASP A 35 5.62 -7.58 1.57
CA ASP A 35 6.42 -8.48 0.71
C ASP A 35 5.60 -9.70 0.27
N ILE A 36 4.93 -9.57 -0.87
CA ILE A 36 4.12 -10.66 -1.43
C ILE A 36 4.95 -11.82 -1.97
N GLY A 37 6.24 -11.60 -2.23
CA GLY A 37 7.17 -12.68 -2.60
C GLY A 37 7.43 -13.63 -1.42
N ARG A 38 7.21 -13.16 -0.19
CA ARG A 38 7.26 -13.95 1.05
C ARG A 38 5.88 -14.33 1.60
N GLY A 39 4.80 -13.99 0.89
CA GLY A 39 3.44 -14.30 1.33
C GLY A 39 2.89 -13.38 2.43
N ALA A 40 3.47 -12.19 2.65
CA ALA A 40 3.03 -11.26 3.70
C ALA A 40 1.58 -10.77 3.52
N GLN A 41 1.03 -10.86 2.31
CA GLN A 41 -0.38 -10.57 2.05
C GLN A 41 -1.34 -11.54 2.74
N PHE A 42 -0.88 -12.71 3.20
CA PHE A 42 -1.70 -13.68 3.93
C PHE A 42 -1.63 -13.51 5.45
N ASP A 43 -0.89 -12.51 5.95
CA ASP A 43 -0.82 -12.24 7.38
C ASP A 43 -2.23 -11.92 7.94
N PRO A 44 -2.67 -12.56 9.03
CA PRO A 44 -3.96 -12.30 9.65
C PRO A 44 -4.22 -10.84 10.01
N ASP A 45 -3.18 -10.07 10.33
CA ASP A 45 -3.33 -8.65 10.63
C ASP A 45 -3.54 -7.82 9.36
N PHE A 46 -2.85 -8.16 8.27
CA PHE A 46 -3.06 -7.50 6.98
C PHE A 46 -4.44 -7.84 6.38
N LEU A 47 -4.92 -9.06 6.60
CA LEU A 47 -6.25 -9.53 6.18
C LEU A 47 -7.41 -8.73 6.79
N LYS A 48 -7.22 -8.12 7.96
CA LYS A 48 -8.21 -7.21 8.56
C LYS A 48 -8.37 -5.91 7.76
N ILE A 49 -7.38 -5.57 6.94
CA ILE A 49 -7.33 -4.35 6.14
C ILE A 49 -7.70 -4.67 4.69
N ALA A 50 -7.09 -5.70 4.11
CA ALA A 50 -7.27 -6.11 2.71
C ALA A 50 -7.62 -7.60 2.64
N PRO A 51 -8.92 -7.98 2.69
CA PRO A 51 -9.35 -9.38 2.84
C PRO A 51 -9.34 -10.19 1.52
N ASN A 52 -8.79 -9.65 0.43
CA ASN A 52 -8.84 -10.26 -0.90
C ASN A 52 -7.42 -10.54 -1.42
N ASN A 53 -6.96 -11.77 -1.23
CA ASN A 53 -5.57 -12.23 -1.40
C ASN A 53 -5.49 -13.66 -1.92
#